data_AF-A0A6A4ZZF8-F1
#
_entry.id   AF-A0A6A4ZZF8-F1
#
_cell.length_a   1.000
_cell.length_b   1.000
_cell.length_c   1.000
_cell.angle_alpha   90.00
_cell.angle_beta   90.00
_cell.angle_gamma   90.00
#
_symmetry.space_group_name_H-M   'P 1'
#
loop_
_entity.id
_entity.type
_entity.pdbx_description
1 polymer ?
#
loop_
_entity_poly.entity_id
_entity_poly.type
_entity_poly.pdbx_seq_one_letter_code
_entity_poly.pdbx_strand_id
1 'polypeptide(L)'
;MYQRCQMDHDRTSAKNGSWLCAPSAYRATLGLVDVSVDLTPKCGSLGGGGGLVLSCAKKITFMAPTLGTCATNEDHDAGLCYSKCNPNYTGVGPVCWGRPPALWMLPTCDKVAAFISNKQWVASFLEFRRR
;
A
#
# COMPACT_ATOMS: atom_id res chain seq x y z
N MET A 1 -2.21 -18.01 -17.80
CA MET A 1 -2.09 -18.49 -16.40
C MET A 1 -3.43 -19.00 -15.89
N TYR A 2 -4.49 -18.16 -15.89
CA TYR A 2 -5.82 -18.54 -15.42
C TYR A 2 -6.45 -19.74 -16.16
N GLN A 3 -6.37 -19.74 -17.50
CA GLN A 3 -6.87 -20.83 -18.35
C GLN A 3 -6.17 -22.18 -18.13
N ARG A 4 -4.89 -22.18 -17.73
CA ARG A 4 -4.13 -23.42 -17.50
C ARG A 4 -4.53 -24.08 -16.18
N CYS A 5 -4.70 -23.29 -15.13
CA CYS A 5 -5.18 -23.80 -13.85
C CYS A 5 -6.63 -24.33 -13.92
N GLN A 6 -7.48 -23.75 -14.79
CA GLN A 6 -8.83 -24.28 -15.07
C GLN A 6 -8.83 -25.60 -15.86
N MET A 7 -7.72 -25.94 -16.53
CA MET A 7 -7.56 -27.25 -17.18
C MET A 7 -7.07 -28.31 -16.20
N ASP A 8 -6.24 -27.91 -15.23
CA ASP A 8 -5.63 -28.81 -14.25
C ASP A 8 -6.56 -29.08 -13.04
N HIS A 9 -7.58 -28.26 -12.82
CA HIS A 9 -8.56 -28.41 -11.74
C HIS A 9 -10.01 -28.15 -12.22
N ASP A 10 -10.99 -28.89 -11.69
CA ASP A 10 -12.40 -28.75 -12.06
C ASP A 10 -12.89 -27.30 -11.96
N ARG A 11 -13.75 -26.87 -12.90
CA ARG A 11 -14.29 -25.49 -13.00
C ARG A 11 -15.01 -24.98 -11.74
N THR A 12 -15.41 -25.88 -10.84
CA THR A 12 -15.98 -25.57 -9.52
C THR A 12 -14.95 -25.02 -8.53
N SER A 13 -13.67 -25.18 -8.85
CA SER A 13 -12.53 -24.83 -8.01
C SER A 13 -12.08 -23.38 -8.18
N ALA A 14 -12.39 -22.75 -9.31
CA ALA A 14 -12.13 -21.34 -9.54
C ALA A 14 -13.36 -20.51 -9.13
N LYS A 15 -13.34 -19.92 -7.93
CA LYS A 15 -14.35 -18.92 -7.57
C LYS A 15 -14.22 -17.72 -8.52
N ASN A 16 -15.27 -17.46 -9.29
CA ASN A 16 -15.41 -16.29 -10.14
C ASN A 16 -15.17 -15.02 -9.30
N GLY A 17 -14.10 -14.28 -9.62
CA GLY A 17 -13.83 -12.95 -9.05
C GLY A 17 -12.44 -12.76 -8.44
N SER A 18 -11.63 -13.81 -8.29
CA SER A 18 -10.25 -13.68 -7.78
C SER A 18 -9.20 -13.86 -8.87
N TRP A 19 -8.16 -13.00 -8.87
CA TRP A 19 -6.97 -13.13 -9.71
C TRP A 19 -6.10 -14.36 -9.40
N LEU A 20 -6.42 -15.05 -8.31
CA LEU A 20 -5.76 -16.27 -7.86
C LEU A 20 -6.56 -17.48 -8.33
N CYS A 21 -5.89 -18.40 -9.01
CA CYS A 21 -6.41 -19.74 -9.23
C CYS A 21 -5.92 -20.63 -8.09
N ALA A 22 -6.82 -20.99 -7.19
CA ALA A 22 -6.55 -21.93 -6.11
C ALA A 22 -7.73 -22.90 -6.02
N PRO A 23 -7.49 -24.18 -5.70
CA PRO A 23 -8.56 -25.17 -5.62
C PRO A 23 -9.52 -24.81 -4.48
N SER A 24 -10.82 -24.73 -4.76
CA SER A 24 -11.84 -24.52 -3.71
C SER A 24 -12.08 -25.77 -2.85
N ALA A 25 -11.66 -26.94 -3.33
CA ALA A 25 -11.70 -28.17 -2.55
C ALA A 25 -10.55 -29.11 -2.94
N TYR A 26 -10.06 -29.90 -1.98
CA TYR A 26 -9.25 -31.08 -2.26
C TYR A 26 -10.15 -32.32 -2.31
N ARG A 27 -9.97 -33.19 -3.29
CA ARG A 27 -10.61 -34.51 -3.35
C ARG A 27 -9.56 -35.59 -3.30
N ALA A 28 -9.77 -36.59 -2.46
CA ALA A 28 -8.89 -37.75 -2.37
C ALA A 28 -9.73 -39.00 -2.15
N THR A 29 -9.43 -40.07 -2.87
CA THR A 29 -10.09 -41.37 -2.69
C THR A 29 -9.21 -42.24 -1.82
N LEU A 30 -9.67 -42.56 -0.61
CA LEU A 30 -8.99 -43.43 0.35
C LEU A 30 -9.67 -44.80 0.31
N GLY A 31 -9.20 -45.69 -0.56
CA GLY A 31 -9.83 -46.99 -0.80
C GLY A 31 -11.14 -46.84 -1.59
N LEU A 32 -12.28 -47.21 -0.99
CA LEU A 32 -13.63 -47.09 -1.58
C LEU A 32 -14.36 -45.80 -1.14
N VAL A 33 -13.69 -44.89 -0.43
CA VAL A 33 -14.31 -43.67 0.12
C VAL A 33 -13.71 -42.44 -0.53
N ASP A 34 -14.58 -41.60 -1.10
CA ASP A 34 -14.21 -40.28 -1.59
C ASP A 34 -14.29 -39.25 -0.46
N VAL A 35 -13.15 -38.64 -0.13
CA VAL A 35 -13.02 -37.55 0.84
C VAL A 35 -12.92 -36.24 0.10
N SER A 36 -13.76 -35.28 0.47
CA SER A 36 -13.70 -33.91 -0.07
C SER A 36 -13.50 -32.88 1.05
N VAL A 37 -12.35 -32.22 0.99
CA VAL A 37 -11.88 -31.06 1.74
C VAL A 37 -12.34 -29.73 1.18
N ASP A 38 -13.39 -29.08 1.68
CA ASP A 38 -13.65 -27.67 1.35
C ASP A 38 -12.56 -26.79 1.98
N LEU A 39 -11.80 -26.08 1.14
CA LEU A 39 -10.74 -25.18 1.57
C LEU A 39 -11.27 -23.76 1.80
N THR A 40 -12.52 -23.49 1.44
CA THR A 40 -13.11 -22.15 1.49
C THR A 40 -13.58 -21.81 2.91
N PRO A 41 -12.97 -20.84 3.60
CA PRO A 41 -13.44 -20.44 4.92
C PRO A 41 -14.80 -19.76 4.84
N LYS A 42 -15.73 -20.13 5.74
CA LYS A 42 -17.03 -19.44 5.89
C LYS A 42 -16.83 -18.09 6.59
N CYS A 43 -16.43 -17.09 5.83
CA CYS A 43 -16.06 -15.78 6.38
C CYS A 43 -17.19 -15.08 7.15
N GLY A 44 -18.45 -15.27 6.75
CA GLY A 44 -19.61 -14.71 7.45
C GLY A 44 -19.77 -15.23 8.88
N SER A 45 -19.51 -16.52 9.14
CA SER A 45 -19.58 -17.10 10.50
C SER A 45 -18.37 -16.74 11.36
N LEU A 46 -17.25 -16.37 10.75
CA LEU A 46 -16.03 -15.96 11.44
C LEU A 46 -16.00 -14.45 11.74
N GLY A 47 -17.07 -13.72 11.44
CA GLY A 47 -17.10 -12.26 11.59
C GLY A 47 -16.24 -11.50 10.58
N GLY A 48 -15.74 -12.19 9.55
CA GLY A 48 -15.02 -11.60 8.43
C GLY A 48 -15.96 -10.98 7.39
N GLY A 49 -15.38 -10.25 6.44
CA GLY A 49 -16.08 -9.76 5.25
C GLY A 49 -16.18 -10.85 4.18
N GLY A 50 -16.07 -10.46 2.91
CA GLY A 50 -15.83 -11.41 1.81
C GLY A 50 -14.46 -12.08 1.94
N GLY A 51 -14.22 -13.19 1.25
CA GLY A 51 -12.97 -13.93 1.33
C GLY A 51 -12.46 -14.42 -0.02
N LEU A 52 -11.16 -14.68 -0.06
CA LEU A 52 -10.47 -15.44 -1.09
C LEU A 52 -10.32 -16.89 -0.59
N VAL A 53 -10.00 -17.82 -1.49
CA VAL A 53 -10.03 -19.29 -1.26
C VAL A 53 -9.44 -19.74 0.09
N LEU A 54 -8.41 -19.07 0.62
CA LEU A 54 -7.74 -19.44 1.87
C LEU A 54 -7.81 -18.38 2.98
N SER A 55 -8.45 -17.23 2.74
CA SER A 55 -8.42 -16.12 3.70
C SER A 55 -9.69 -15.28 3.65
N CYS A 56 -10.11 -14.82 4.83
CA CYS A 56 -11.20 -13.86 4.95
C CYS A 56 -10.64 -12.44 4.94
N ALA A 57 -11.26 -11.55 4.17
CA ALA A 57 -11.03 -10.14 4.34
C ALA A 57 -11.60 -9.70 5.69
N LYS A 58 -11.00 -8.68 6.27
CA LYS A 58 -11.55 -8.01 7.45
C LYS A 58 -12.95 -7.49 7.12
N LYS A 59 -13.93 -7.71 8.00
CA LYS A 59 -15.23 -7.05 7.88
C LYS A 59 -15.03 -5.56 8.18
N ILE A 60 -15.18 -4.71 7.17
CA ILE A 60 -15.09 -3.26 7.32
C ILE A 60 -16.53 -2.74 7.36
N THR A 61 -16.94 -2.23 8.51
CA THR A 61 -18.18 -1.46 8.66
C THR A 61 -17.82 0.02 8.55
N PHE A 62 -18.23 0.67 7.46
CA PHE A 62 -18.06 2.13 7.32
C PHE A 62 -19.07 2.83 8.22
N MET A 63 -18.60 3.25 9.39
CA MET A 63 -19.31 4.24 10.19
C MET A 63 -18.98 5.62 9.60
N ALA A 64 -19.95 6.53 9.54
CA ALA A 64 -19.69 7.94 9.23
C ALA A 64 -19.56 8.70 10.56
N PRO A 65 -18.37 8.73 11.19
CA PRO A 65 -18.22 9.43 12.46
C PRO A 65 -18.38 10.93 12.25
N THR A 66 -19.08 11.57 13.18
CA THR A 66 -19.06 13.04 13.29
C THR A 66 -17.69 13.45 13.80
N LEU A 67 -16.92 14.17 12.97
CA LEU A 67 -15.62 14.70 13.35
C LEU A 67 -15.82 15.92 14.27
N GLY A 68 -15.02 15.99 15.34
CA GLY A 68 -15.03 17.13 16.25
C GLY A 68 -14.45 18.38 15.59
N THR A 69 -14.90 19.57 16.02
CA THR A 69 -14.28 20.84 15.63
C THR A 69 -13.04 21.09 16.48
N CYS A 70 -11.91 21.41 15.86
CA CYS A 70 -10.67 21.73 16.57
C CYS A 70 -10.69 23.14 17.16
N ALA A 71 -9.87 23.38 18.18
CA ALA A 71 -9.67 24.71 18.74
C ALA A 71 -8.92 25.63 17.75
N THR A 72 -8.96 26.94 17.97
CA THR A 72 -8.35 27.95 17.07
C THR A 72 -6.83 27.79 16.88
N ASN A 73 -6.15 27.15 17.84
CA ASN A 73 -4.70 26.92 17.84
C ASN A 73 -4.30 25.50 17.40
N GLU A 74 -5.25 24.74 16.86
CA GLU A 74 -5.06 23.38 16.40
C GLU A 74 -5.35 23.26 14.91
N ASP A 75 -4.71 22.31 14.25
CA ASP A 75 -4.97 21.91 12.87
C ASP A 75 -5.66 20.55 12.86
N HIS A 76 -6.67 20.42 11.98
CA HIS A 76 -7.44 19.19 11.81
C HIS A 76 -6.81 18.31 10.73
N ASP A 77 -6.35 17.11 11.10
CA ASP A 77 -5.84 16.11 10.17
C ASP A 77 -6.45 14.74 10.46
N ALA A 78 -6.96 14.08 9.41
CA ALA A 78 -7.55 12.74 9.45
C ALA A 78 -8.60 12.50 10.57
N GLY A 79 -9.33 13.54 11.00
CA GLY A 79 -10.34 13.42 12.06
C GLY A 79 -9.81 13.68 13.47
N LEU A 80 -8.55 14.11 13.61
CA LEU A 80 -7.90 14.44 14.87
C LEU A 80 -7.41 15.89 14.86
N CYS A 81 -7.33 16.48 16.05
CA CYS A 81 -6.83 17.84 16.25
C CYS A 81 -5.40 17.77 16.81
N TYR A 82 -4.48 18.45 16.13
CA TYR A 82 -3.08 18.55 16.53
C TYR A 82 -2.71 20.00 16.80
N SER A 83 -1.80 20.22 17.74
CA SER A 83 -1.22 21.54 17.98
C SER A 83 -0.55 22.07 16.72
N LYS A 84 -0.72 23.37 16.43
CA LYS A 84 -0.04 24.02 15.31
C LYS A 84 1.47 23.90 15.43
N CYS A 85 2.12 23.64 14.30
CA CYS A 85 3.57 23.63 14.20
C CYS A 85 4.17 25.03 14.32
N ASN A 86 5.42 25.10 14.79
CA ASN A 86 6.20 26.33 14.81
C ASN A 86 6.32 26.95 13.41
N PRO A 87 6.50 28.28 13.30
CA PRO A 87 6.73 28.93 12.02
C PRO A 87 7.93 28.31 11.29
N ASN A 88 7.79 28.12 9.97
CA ASN A 88 8.72 27.41 9.06
C ASN A 88 8.68 25.87 9.09
N TYR A 89 7.77 25.27 9.84
CA TYR A 89 7.49 23.83 9.79
C TYR A 89 6.12 23.56 9.17
N THR A 90 6.00 22.45 8.44
CA THR A 90 4.74 21.97 7.85
C THR A 90 4.21 20.82 8.69
N GLY A 91 3.01 20.95 9.25
CA GLY A 91 2.33 19.86 9.96
C GLY A 91 1.76 18.82 9.00
N VAL A 92 2.07 17.55 9.25
CA VAL A 92 1.38 16.39 8.64
C VAL A 92 1.10 15.41 9.77
N GLY A 93 -0.16 15.30 10.16
CA GLY A 93 -0.60 14.63 11.37
C GLY A 93 0.12 15.17 12.62
N PRO A 94 0.62 14.30 13.51
CA PRO A 94 1.32 14.72 14.72
C PRO A 94 2.75 15.22 14.48
N VAL A 95 3.24 15.23 13.24
CA VAL A 95 4.64 15.50 12.92
C VAL A 95 4.80 16.86 12.26
N CYS A 96 5.72 17.66 12.79
CA CYS A 96 6.16 18.92 12.19
C CYS A 96 7.39 18.69 11.31
N TRP A 97 7.22 18.80 10.00
CA TRP A 97 8.28 18.63 9.02
C TRP A 97 9.02 19.94 8.77
N GLY A 98 10.34 19.94 8.91
CA GLY A 98 11.18 21.04 8.45
C GLY A 98 11.24 21.08 6.92
N ARG A 99 11.62 22.22 6.35
CA ARG A 99 11.86 22.31 4.90
C ARG A 99 12.99 21.36 4.51
N PRO A 100 12.81 20.47 3.52
CA PRO A 100 13.91 19.67 3.03
C PRO A 100 15.00 20.58 2.42
N PRO A 101 16.26 20.12 2.41
CA PRO A 101 17.35 20.88 1.82
C PRO A 101 17.08 21.14 0.33
N ALA A 102 17.44 22.33 -0.15
CA ALA A 102 17.09 22.80 -1.50
C ALA A 102 17.54 21.84 -2.64
N LEU A 103 18.59 21.05 -2.40
CA LEU A 103 19.07 20.03 -3.34
C LEU A 103 18.04 18.93 -3.62
N TRP A 104 17.11 18.68 -2.70
CA TRP A 104 16.11 17.61 -2.83
C TRP A 104 14.82 18.12 -3.49
N MET A 105 14.64 19.44 -3.56
CA MET A 105 13.53 20.10 -4.26
C MET A 105 13.92 20.56 -5.67
N LEU A 106 15.06 20.09 -6.22
CA LEU A 106 15.44 20.44 -7.59
C LEU A 106 14.30 20.02 -8.54
N PRO A 107 13.59 20.99 -9.15
CA PRO A 107 12.49 20.67 -10.01
C PRO A 107 13.13 20.24 -11.33
N THR A 108 12.95 18.95 -11.62
CA THR A 108 13.27 18.28 -12.88
C THR A 108 14.76 18.10 -13.21
N CYS A 109 15.04 16.98 -13.89
CA CYS A 109 16.36 16.65 -14.43
C CYS A 109 16.95 17.75 -15.33
N ASP A 110 16.12 18.66 -15.85
CA ASP A 110 16.55 19.69 -16.81
C ASP A 110 17.38 20.79 -16.15
N LYS A 111 17.15 21.09 -14.86
CA LYS A 111 17.92 22.12 -14.14
C LYS A 111 19.23 21.59 -13.56
N VAL A 112 19.37 20.27 -13.44
CA VAL A 112 20.65 19.62 -13.07
C VAL A 112 21.68 19.82 -14.20
N ALA A 113 21.24 19.74 -15.47
CA ALA A 113 22.12 19.95 -16.63
C ALA A 113 22.72 21.37 -16.68
N ALA A 114 21.97 22.38 -16.24
CA ALA A 114 22.45 23.77 -16.16
C ALA A 114 23.50 23.99 -15.05
N PHE A 115 23.45 23.20 -13.97
CA PHE A 115 24.46 23.24 -12.91
C PHE A 115 25.76 22.53 -13.34
N ILE A 116 25.66 21.44 -14.10
CA ILE A 116 26.80 20.69 -14.64
C ILE A 116 27.50 21.44 -15.80
N SER A 117 26.77 22.24 -16.59
CA SER A 117 27.36 22.99 -17.71
C SER A 117 28.04 24.31 -17.31
N ASN A 118 27.93 24.71 -16.04
CA ASN A 118 28.59 25.91 -15.55
C ASN A 118 30.10 25.67 -15.40
N LYS A 119 30.88 26.17 -16.37
CA LYS A 119 32.34 26.01 -16.48
C LYS A 119 33.12 26.43 -15.22
N GLN A 120 32.53 27.24 -14.33
CA GLN A 120 33.14 27.65 -13.07
C GLN A 120 33.35 26.46 -12.09
N TRP A 121 32.45 25.46 -12.10
CA TRP A 121 32.47 24.35 -11.13
C TRP A 121 33.32 23.16 -11.57
N VAL A 122 33.47 22.92 -12.88
CA VAL A 122 34.30 21.83 -13.42
C VAL A 122 35.78 22.01 -13.06
N ALA A 123 36.25 23.25 -13.00
CA ALA A 123 37.62 23.58 -12.60
C ALA A 123 37.93 23.18 -11.15
N SER A 124 37.00 23.41 -10.21
CA SER A 124 37.19 23.04 -8.80
C SER A 124 37.13 21.53 -8.56
N PHE A 125 36.33 20.78 -9.33
CA PHE A 125 36.21 19.33 -9.17
C PHE A 125 37.42 18.57 -9.77
N LEU A 126 38.00 19.09 -10.86
CA LEU A 126 39.23 18.52 -11.45
C LEU A 126 40.46 18.71 -10.54
N GLU A 127 40.49 19.79 -9.76
CA GLU A 127 41.58 20.04 -8.80
C GLU A 127 41.48 19.13 -7.55
N PHE A 128 40.26 18.73 -7.14
CA PHE A 128 40.06 17.74 -6.07
C PHE A 128 40.54 16.35 -6.46
N ARG A 129 40.42 15.97 -7.75
CA ARG A 129 40.85 14.67 -8.26
C ARG A 129 42.37 14.57 -8.53
N ARG A 130 43.12 15.66 -8.34
CA ARG A 130 44.59 15.69 -8.41
C ARG A 130 45.28 15.66 -7.04
N ARG A 131 44.54 15.52 -5.94
CA ARG A 131 45.10 15.18 -4.62
C ARG A 131 44.71 13.76 -4.23
#